data_AF-A0A0L6VIS5-F1
#
_entry.id   AF-A0A0L6VIS5-F1
#
_cell.length_a   1.000
_cell.length_b   1.000
_cell.length_c   1.000
_cell.angle_alpha   90.00
_cell.angle_beta   90.00
_cell.angle_gamma   90.00
#
_symmetry.space_group_name_H-M   'P 1'
#
loop_
_entity.id
_entity.type
_entity.pdbx_description
1 polymer ?
#
loop_
_entity_poly.entity_id
_entity_poly.type
_entity_poly.pdbx_seq_one_letter_code
_entity_poly.pdbx_strand_id
1 'polypeptide(L)'
;MSGLGVQQPSAASRNRHLCNGPSLRSSFLPFMDKPVASLPDGQWRGGIDTGLSNTNLNVNGIAVGFLPALSEPIQPNTPLDINKRIGAPMSVMGSYIQLYSKDPNITEIDWQLPQYRQLIGWPVWEIAIMPVEGLEKVTPDMAINIAKKMQFLNAQGITVWLRFAHEMNGDWYVWGQKPALFLEKWALVTKAVRSMAPKTLMLWAPNSGFGDTPDALLGGYTKYWPGGELVDMIVALHVLMDLGGFRIVFLPLWRSATLPDSHERANVLPTPTEAEDTIKEFVRLFGSKNHDRPVVLAETAASYTRSLDGKPAPGTANERDIKLAWLNQLVSRSMAQAVPELKAVIWFEVMKNENAAGNTPVKSEDFRIVTSPVKPLAQDAHKLLSRRASQ
;
A
#
# COMPACT_ATOMS: atom_id res chain seq x y z
N MET A 1 23.58 -39.77 1.20
CA MET A 1 23.18 -38.90 0.06
C MET A 1 21.94 -38.15 0.49
N SER A 2 22.14 -36.93 0.97
CA SER A 2 21.12 -36.11 1.61
C SER A 2 21.22 -34.70 1.02
N GLY A 3 20.08 -34.20 0.56
CA GLY A 3 19.95 -32.91 -0.12
C GLY A 3 20.19 -31.74 0.81
N LEU A 4 20.98 -30.78 0.32
CA LEU A 4 21.28 -29.51 0.96
C LEU A 4 20.12 -28.53 0.73
N GLY A 5 19.37 -28.24 1.79
CA GLY A 5 18.51 -27.07 1.89
C GLY A 5 19.34 -25.86 2.29
N VAL A 6 19.27 -24.79 1.50
CA VAL A 6 19.96 -23.52 1.78
C VAL A 6 19.07 -22.69 2.72
N GLN A 7 19.49 -22.59 3.99
CA GLN A 7 18.97 -21.64 4.97
C GLN A 7 19.54 -20.23 4.72
N GLN A 8 18.70 -19.20 4.78
CA GLN A 8 19.14 -17.80 4.88
C GLN A 8 19.65 -17.52 6.32
N PRO A 9 20.79 -16.83 6.50
CA PRO A 9 21.31 -16.55 7.83
C PRO A 9 20.73 -15.26 8.44
N SER A 10 20.29 -15.38 9.69
CA SER A 10 19.92 -14.29 10.59
C SER A 10 21.16 -13.55 11.10
N ALA A 11 21.20 -12.22 10.99
CA ALA A 11 22.27 -11.39 11.55
C ALA A 11 21.77 -10.62 12.78
N ALA A 12 21.99 -11.19 13.97
CA ALA A 12 21.94 -10.46 15.24
C ALA A 12 23.06 -10.97 16.15
N SER A 13 24.15 -10.20 16.28
CA SER A 13 24.88 -9.94 17.54
C SER A 13 26.32 -9.43 17.27
N ARG A 14 26.78 -8.58 18.21
CA ARG A 14 28.15 -8.01 18.41
C ARG A 14 28.42 -6.73 17.61
N ASN A 15 28.80 -5.57 18.17
CA ASN A 15 29.44 -5.24 19.44
C ASN A 15 29.03 -3.83 19.91
N ARG A 16 28.85 -3.67 21.23
CA ARG A 16 28.97 -2.40 21.95
C ARG A 16 30.40 -2.28 22.48
N HIS A 17 31.01 -1.10 22.31
CA HIS A 17 32.04 -0.43 23.12
C HIS A 17 33.12 0.22 22.25
N LEU A 18 33.15 1.55 22.21
CA LEU A 18 34.21 2.39 22.81
C LEU A 18 33.91 3.88 22.52
N CYS A 19 34.05 4.70 23.57
CA CYS A 19 33.89 6.15 23.55
C CYS A 19 35.24 6.86 23.34
N ASN A 20 35.15 8.13 22.90
CA ASN A 20 36.03 9.30 23.14
C ASN A 20 37.04 9.77 22.07
N GLY A 21 36.73 10.96 21.51
CA GLY A 21 37.65 12.12 21.33
C GLY A 21 37.89 12.59 19.88
N PRO A 22 38.22 13.88 19.60
CA PRO A 22 37.95 15.13 20.31
C PRO A 22 37.18 16.19 19.45
N SER A 23 36.80 17.29 20.09
CA SER A 23 36.09 18.45 19.53
C SER A 23 36.90 19.21 18.46
N LEU A 24 36.27 19.56 17.34
CA LEU A 24 36.70 20.66 16.47
C LEU A 24 35.48 21.50 16.07
N ARG A 25 35.46 22.76 16.54
CA ARG A 25 34.63 23.84 16.01
C ARG A 25 35.36 24.51 14.86
N SER A 26 34.69 24.67 13.72
CA SER A 26 34.96 25.69 12.69
C SER A 26 33.83 25.63 11.64
N SER A 27 32.76 26.42 11.75
CA SER A 27 32.47 27.68 11.02
C SER A 27 32.19 27.56 9.50
N PHE A 28 30.90 27.79 9.15
CA PHE A 28 30.29 28.32 7.89
C PHE A 28 30.47 27.50 6.58
N LEU A 29 29.45 27.11 5.81
CA LEU A 29 28.35 27.87 5.17
C LEU A 29 27.15 26.95 4.77
N PRO A 30 25.96 27.51 4.44
CA PRO A 30 24.71 26.77 4.29
C PRO A 30 24.50 26.22 2.86
N PHE A 31 24.16 24.94 2.75
CA PHE A 31 23.61 24.31 1.54
C PHE A 31 22.13 23.98 1.77
N MET A 32 21.33 25.00 2.05
CA MET A 32 19.88 24.92 1.96
C MET A 32 19.39 26.26 1.44
N ASP A 33 19.37 26.40 0.11
CA ASP A 33 18.57 27.38 -0.63
C ASP A 33 18.87 27.21 -2.13
N LYS A 34 18.36 26.12 -2.71
CA LYS A 34 18.03 26.12 -4.14
C LYS A 34 16.65 25.50 -4.31
N PRO A 35 15.64 26.24 -4.81
CA PRO A 35 14.39 25.65 -5.22
C PRO A 35 14.66 24.63 -6.32
N VAL A 36 14.03 23.46 -6.23
CA VAL A 36 13.85 22.58 -7.38
C VAL A 36 13.20 23.43 -8.48
N ALA A 37 13.79 23.43 -9.68
CA ALA A 37 13.29 24.24 -10.80
C ALA A 37 11.78 24.00 -10.97
N SER A 38 11.01 25.08 -10.84
CA SER A 38 9.56 25.09 -11.09
C SER A 38 9.30 24.59 -12.49
N LEU A 39 8.52 23.52 -12.61
CA LEU A 39 7.96 23.08 -13.89
C LEU A 39 7.02 24.19 -14.39
N PRO A 40 6.89 24.40 -15.71
CA PRO A 40 6.06 25.48 -16.25
C PRO A 40 4.62 25.36 -15.74
N ASP A 41 4.16 26.43 -15.11
CA ASP A 41 2.78 26.63 -14.68
C ASP A 41 1.83 26.49 -15.87
N GLY A 42 0.74 25.71 -15.68
CA GLY A 42 -0.52 26.00 -16.38
C GLY A 42 -1.03 25.00 -17.41
N GLN A 43 -1.05 23.69 -17.13
CA GLN A 43 -1.80 22.75 -17.99
C GLN A 43 -2.65 21.68 -17.28
N TRP A 44 -3.08 21.91 -16.04
CA TRP A 44 -4.05 21.02 -15.36
C TRP A 44 -5.30 21.81 -14.96
N ARG A 45 -6.21 22.05 -15.92
CA ARG A 45 -7.54 22.66 -15.67
C ARG A 45 -8.70 21.68 -15.89
N GLY A 46 -8.46 20.38 -15.72
CA GLY A 46 -9.47 19.32 -15.66
C GLY A 46 -9.14 18.35 -14.53
N GLY A 47 -10.16 17.71 -13.94
CA GLY A 47 -9.95 16.71 -12.88
C GLY A 47 -9.09 15.54 -13.35
N ILE A 48 -8.42 14.86 -12.42
CA ILE A 48 -7.54 13.73 -12.73
C ILE A 48 -8.38 12.54 -13.22
N ASP A 49 -8.14 12.10 -14.46
CA ASP A 49 -8.74 10.89 -15.02
C ASP A 49 -8.06 9.66 -14.41
N THR A 50 -8.76 9.01 -13.49
CA THR A 50 -8.25 7.84 -12.78
C THR A 50 -8.25 6.57 -13.64
N GLY A 51 -8.94 6.57 -14.79
CA GLY A 51 -9.15 5.39 -15.63
C GLY A 51 -10.09 4.34 -15.01
N LEU A 52 -10.76 4.65 -13.90
CA LEU A 52 -11.75 3.76 -13.28
C LEU A 52 -12.99 3.64 -14.16
N SER A 53 -13.39 2.40 -14.47
CA SER A 53 -14.64 2.13 -15.17
C SER A 53 -15.82 2.02 -14.22
N ASN A 54 -16.92 2.70 -14.55
CA ASN A 54 -18.19 2.58 -13.83
C ASN A 54 -18.91 1.24 -14.08
N THR A 55 -18.48 0.46 -15.07
CA THR A 55 -19.00 -0.89 -15.33
C THR A 55 -18.33 -1.97 -14.48
N ASN A 56 -17.18 -1.65 -13.86
CA ASN A 56 -16.45 -2.55 -12.99
C ASN A 56 -16.98 -2.50 -11.56
N LEU A 57 -16.45 -3.38 -10.70
CA LEU A 57 -16.90 -3.54 -9.33
C LEU A 57 -16.82 -2.22 -8.57
N ASN A 58 -17.99 -1.71 -8.19
CA ASN A 58 -18.17 -0.45 -7.51
C ASN A 58 -19.33 -0.57 -6.52
N VAL A 59 -19.11 -0.07 -5.30
CA VAL A 59 -20.12 -0.06 -4.25
C VAL A 59 -20.25 1.37 -3.74
N ASN A 60 -21.46 1.93 -3.84
CA ASN A 60 -21.76 3.31 -3.43
C ASN A 60 -20.84 4.39 -4.04
N GLY A 61 -20.37 4.21 -5.28
CA GLY A 61 -19.47 5.14 -5.95
C GLY A 61 -17.98 4.87 -5.71
N ILE A 62 -17.64 3.94 -4.81
CA ILE A 62 -16.26 3.56 -4.49
C ILE A 62 -15.89 2.32 -5.29
N ALA A 63 -14.87 2.44 -6.14
CA ALA A 63 -14.35 1.32 -6.92
C ALA A 63 -13.63 0.30 -6.00
N VAL A 64 -13.81 -0.99 -6.26
CA VAL A 64 -13.19 -2.06 -5.46
C VAL A 64 -12.23 -2.86 -6.32
N GLY A 65 -10.99 -2.94 -5.87
CA GLY A 65 -9.91 -3.73 -6.45
C GLY A 65 -9.33 -4.73 -5.47
N PHE A 66 -8.35 -5.51 -5.94
CA PHE A 66 -7.68 -6.52 -5.14
C PHE A 66 -6.20 -6.59 -5.48
N LEU A 67 -5.36 -6.85 -4.46
CA LEU A 67 -3.99 -7.36 -4.58
C LEU A 67 -4.07 -8.88 -4.51
N PRO A 68 -3.99 -9.60 -5.65
CA PRO A 68 -4.07 -11.05 -5.68
C PRO A 68 -2.79 -11.68 -5.13
N ALA A 69 -2.90 -12.90 -4.60
CA ALA A 69 -1.78 -13.66 -4.08
C ALA A 69 -0.96 -14.34 -5.20
N LEU A 70 -0.59 -13.59 -6.24
CA LEU A 70 0.23 -14.10 -7.34
C LEU A 70 1.60 -14.51 -6.81
N SER A 71 1.98 -15.76 -7.05
CA SER A 71 3.26 -16.34 -6.60
C SER A 71 3.46 -16.41 -5.08
N GLU A 72 2.43 -16.14 -4.28
CA GLU A 72 2.49 -16.34 -2.83
C GLU A 72 2.64 -17.83 -2.49
N PRO A 73 3.52 -18.19 -1.54
CA PRO A 73 3.78 -19.59 -1.22
C PRO A 73 2.63 -20.26 -0.46
N ILE A 74 1.74 -19.46 0.16
CA ILE A 74 0.65 -19.96 1.01
C ILE A 74 -0.68 -19.63 0.34
N GLN A 75 -1.33 -20.66 -0.20
CA GLN A 75 -2.67 -20.57 -0.81
C GLN A 75 -2.79 -19.45 -1.87
N PRO A 76 -1.98 -19.49 -2.94
CA PRO A 76 -2.01 -18.48 -3.99
C PRO A 76 -3.38 -18.41 -4.68
N ASN A 77 -3.66 -17.25 -5.27
CA ASN A 77 -4.83 -17.03 -6.11
C ASN A 77 -4.46 -16.11 -7.27
N THR A 78 -5.23 -16.20 -8.36
CA THR A 78 -5.10 -15.30 -9.50
C THR A 78 -6.19 -14.22 -9.48
N PRO A 79 -5.98 -13.05 -10.13
CA PRO A 79 -7.04 -12.07 -10.26
C PRO A 79 -8.28 -12.62 -11.00
N LEU A 80 -8.11 -13.60 -11.90
CA LEU A 80 -9.24 -14.28 -12.53
C LEU A 80 -10.05 -15.14 -11.54
N ASP A 81 -9.39 -15.80 -10.58
CA ASP A 81 -10.07 -16.56 -9.53
C ASP A 81 -10.92 -15.64 -8.64
N ILE A 82 -10.39 -14.46 -8.31
CA ILE A 82 -11.12 -13.42 -7.57
C ILE A 82 -12.36 -12.97 -8.37
N ASN A 83 -12.19 -12.57 -9.63
CA ASN A 83 -13.32 -12.15 -10.48
C ASN A 83 -14.39 -13.24 -10.61
N LYS A 84 -13.99 -14.52 -10.76
CA LYS A 84 -14.93 -15.66 -10.83
C LYS A 84 -15.74 -15.83 -9.53
N ARG A 85 -15.10 -15.65 -8.37
CA ARG A 85 -15.78 -15.76 -7.07
C ARG A 85 -16.72 -14.59 -6.79
N ILE A 86 -16.34 -13.37 -7.20
CA ILE A 86 -17.20 -12.19 -7.05
C ILE A 86 -18.30 -12.17 -8.11
N GLY A 87 -18.08 -12.76 -9.28
CA GLY A 87 -19.01 -12.70 -10.41
C GLY A 87 -19.03 -11.32 -11.10
N ALA A 88 -17.99 -10.51 -10.92
CA ALA A 88 -17.86 -9.18 -11.53
C ALA A 88 -16.38 -8.87 -11.82
N PRO A 89 -16.08 -8.03 -12.83
CA PRO A 89 -14.74 -7.51 -13.04
C PRO A 89 -14.35 -6.59 -11.88
N MET A 90 -13.23 -6.88 -11.19
CA MET A 90 -12.60 -5.93 -10.28
C MET A 90 -12.31 -4.60 -10.98
N SER A 91 -12.26 -3.50 -10.23
CA SER A 91 -11.96 -2.18 -10.79
C SER A 91 -10.47 -1.88 -10.86
N VAL A 92 -9.69 -2.46 -9.95
CA VAL A 92 -8.24 -2.28 -9.87
C VAL A 92 -7.59 -3.64 -9.59
N MET A 93 -6.56 -3.98 -10.35
CA MET A 93 -5.65 -5.09 -10.06
C MET A 93 -4.38 -4.48 -9.47
N GLY A 94 -4.09 -4.79 -8.20
CA GLY A 94 -2.83 -4.46 -7.56
C GLY A 94 -1.75 -5.51 -7.85
N SER A 95 -0.50 -5.08 -7.92
CA SER A 95 0.68 -5.95 -8.09
C SER A 95 1.90 -5.40 -7.38
N TYR A 96 2.73 -6.28 -6.84
CA TYR A 96 4.12 -5.94 -6.49
C TYR A 96 5.06 -6.41 -7.59
N ILE A 97 6.05 -5.57 -7.89
CA ILE A 97 7.07 -5.81 -8.90
C ILE A 97 8.42 -5.45 -8.31
N GLN A 98 9.34 -6.42 -8.26
CA GLN A 98 10.68 -6.24 -7.72
C GLN A 98 11.58 -5.59 -8.76
N LEU A 99 12.19 -4.46 -8.39
CA LEU A 99 13.11 -3.73 -9.23
C LEU A 99 14.55 -4.13 -8.90
N TYR A 100 15.18 -4.83 -9.84
CA TYR A 100 16.58 -5.17 -9.79
C TYR A 100 17.38 -4.43 -10.87
N SER A 101 18.59 -3.98 -10.55
CA SER A 101 19.53 -3.39 -11.51
C SER A 101 19.90 -4.35 -12.64
N LYS A 102 19.90 -5.66 -12.38
CA LYS A 102 20.16 -6.69 -13.40
C LYS A 102 19.00 -6.92 -14.38
N ASP A 103 17.81 -6.41 -14.06
CA ASP A 103 16.62 -6.55 -14.89
C ASP A 103 16.13 -5.19 -15.40
N PRO A 104 16.84 -4.60 -16.40
CA PRO A 104 16.43 -3.33 -16.98
C PRO A 104 15.09 -3.42 -17.73
N ASN A 105 14.61 -4.62 -18.05
CA ASN A 105 13.37 -4.83 -18.79
C ASN A 105 12.17 -5.01 -17.87
N ILE A 106 12.36 -5.12 -16.55
CA ILE A 106 11.30 -5.34 -15.56
C ILE A 106 10.42 -6.52 -16.00
N THR A 107 11.09 -7.66 -16.22
CA THR A 107 10.52 -8.88 -16.82
C THR A 107 9.36 -9.47 -16.01
N GLU A 108 9.28 -9.16 -14.71
CA GLU A 108 8.16 -9.57 -13.87
C GLU A 108 6.82 -8.99 -14.37
N ILE A 109 6.80 -7.78 -14.95
CA ILE A 109 5.58 -7.24 -15.56
C ILE A 109 5.18 -8.06 -16.79
N ASP A 110 6.14 -8.53 -17.59
CA ASP A 110 5.86 -9.35 -18.77
C ASP A 110 5.29 -10.71 -18.38
N TRP A 111 5.70 -11.24 -17.23
CA TRP A 111 5.15 -12.47 -16.65
C TRP A 111 3.72 -12.28 -16.10
N GLN A 112 3.41 -11.13 -15.49
CA GLN A 112 2.06 -10.86 -14.96
C GLN A 112 1.06 -10.42 -16.04
N LEU A 113 1.52 -9.82 -17.15
CA LEU A 113 0.65 -9.27 -18.20
C LEU A 113 -0.34 -10.29 -18.81
N PRO A 114 0.01 -11.57 -19.05
CA PRO A 114 -0.97 -12.58 -19.45
C PRO A 114 -2.08 -12.84 -18.43
N GLN A 115 -1.84 -12.67 -17.12
CA GLN A 115 -2.89 -12.77 -16.09
C GLN A 115 -3.81 -11.56 -16.15
N TYR A 116 -3.24 -10.35 -16.29
CA TYR A 116 -4.00 -9.12 -16.47
C TYR A 116 -4.91 -9.17 -17.72
N ARG A 117 -4.41 -9.66 -18.85
CA ARG A 117 -5.16 -9.73 -20.13
C ARG A 117 -6.37 -10.66 -20.10
N GLN A 118 -6.47 -11.55 -19.12
CA GLN A 118 -7.65 -12.40 -18.93
C GLN A 118 -8.81 -11.65 -18.26
N LEU A 119 -8.56 -10.48 -17.67
CA LEU A 119 -9.54 -9.73 -16.92
C LEU A 119 -10.44 -8.93 -17.88
N ILE A 120 -11.72 -9.30 -17.91
CA ILE A 120 -12.76 -8.46 -18.51
C ILE A 120 -12.87 -7.13 -17.77
N GLY A 121 -13.37 -6.11 -18.46
CA GLY A 121 -13.56 -4.77 -17.87
C GLY A 121 -12.29 -3.91 -17.81
N TRP A 122 -11.13 -4.42 -18.22
CA TRP A 122 -9.86 -3.67 -18.27
C TRP A 122 -9.62 -2.85 -16.99
N PRO A 123 -9.48 -3.52 -15.82
CA PRO A 123 -9.24 -2.81 -14.56
C PRO A 123 -8.00 -1.93 -14.66
N VAL A 124 -7.94 -0.88 -13.85
CA VAL A 124 -6.67 -0.17 -13.69
C VAL A 124 -5.63 -1.13 -13.12
N TRP A 125 -4.39 -1.06 -13.62
CA TRP A 125 -3.28 -1.79 -13.02
C TRP A 125 -2.53 -0.90 -12.04
N GLU A 126 -2.67 -1.15 -10.75
CA GLU A 126 -1.88 -0.51 -9.69
C GLU A 126 -0.60 -1.33 -9.47
N ILE A 127 0.56 -0.72 -9.72
CA ILE A 127 1.85 -1.40 -9.73
C ILE A 127 2.75 -0.78 -8.66
N ALA A 128 3.06 -1.56 -7.63
CA ALA A 128 4.09 -1.24 -6.65
C ALA A 128 5.48 -1.64 -7.17
N ILE A 129 6.27 -0.65 -7.60
CA ILE A 129 7.68 -0.87 -7.98
C ILE A 129 8.55 -0.81 -6.73
N MET A 130 9.15 -1.94 -6.37
CA MET A 130 9.90 -2.14 -5.14
C MET A 130 11.41 -2.15 -5.40
N PRO A 131 12.17 -1.09 -5.05
CA PRO A 131 13.62 -1.05 -5.22
C PRO A 131 14.33 -1.93 -4.18
N VAL A 132 14.26 -3.26 -4.36
CA VAL A 132 14.75 -4.27 -3.41
C VAL A 132 16.26 -4.27 -3.18
N GLU A 133 17.03 -3.57 -4.02
CA GLU A 133 18.46 -3.32 -3.83
C GLU A 133 18.78 -1.95 -3.19
N GLY A 134 17.75 -1.21 -2.75
CA GLY A 134 17.85 0.11 -2.13
C GLY A 134 17.64 1.28 -3.11
N LEU A 135 17.27 2.44 -2.58
CA LEU A 135 17.04 3.67 -3.38
C LEU A 135 18.32 4.18 -4.05
N GLU A 136 19.49 3.89 -3.48
CA GLU A 136 20.79 4.25 -4.02
C GLU A 136 21.04 3.63 -5.40
N LYS A 137 20.40 2.49 -5.67
CA LYS A 137 20.48 1.80 -6.96
C LYS A 137 19.54 2.38 -8.01
N VAL A 138 18.58 3.22 -7.64
CA VAL A 138 17.66 3.85 -8.59
C VAL A 138 18.37 4.99 -9.32
N THR A 139 18.99 4.65 -10.45
CA THR A 139 19.69 5.58 -11.35
C THR A 139 18.73 6.24 -12.34
N PRO A 140 19.17 7.31 -13.05
CA PRO A 140 18.40 7.88 -14.16
C PRO A 140 18.00 6.85 -15.23
N ASP A 141 18.89 5.91 -15.56
CA ASP A 141 18.59 4.86 -16.52
C ASP A 141 17.50 3.91 -16.02
N MET A 142 17.50 3.57 -14.73
CA MET A 142 16.42 2.78 -14.13
C MET A 142 15.09 3.52 -14.13
N ALA A 143 15.08 4.83 -13.84
CA ALA A 143 13.88 5.66 -13.98
C ALA A 143 13.35 5.68 -15.43
N ILE A 144 14.24 5.77 -16.43
CA ILE A 144 13.88 5.67 -17.85
C ILE A 144 13.32 4.28 -18.18
N ASN A 145 13.89 3.21 -17.63
CA ASN A 145 13.40 1.84 -17.86
C ASN A 145 12.00 1.63 -17.26
N ILE A 146 11.75 2.14 -16.05
CA ILE A 146 10.40 2.18 -15.46
C ILE A 146 9.45 2.91 -16.42
N ALA A 147 9.80 4.13 -16.85
CA ALA A 147 8.96 4.94 -17.73
C ALA A 147 8.68 4.27 -19.09
N LYS A 148 9.68 3.60 -19.70
CA LYS A 148 9.51 2.81 -20.92
C LYS A 148 8.54 1.65 -20.71
N LYS A 149 8.63 0.95 -19.58
CA LYS A 149 7.69 -0.15 -19.29
C LYS A 149 6.26 0.37 -19.08
N MET A 150 6.10 1.50 -18.40
CA MET A 150 4.80 2.16 -18.25
C MET A 150 4.23 2.60 -19.60
N GLN A 151 5.06 3.19 -20.47
CA GLN A 151 4.69 3.57 -21.84
C GLN A 151 4.24 2.35 -22.65
N PHE A 152 4.94 1.22 -22.54
CA PHE A 152 4.58 -0.04 -23.18
C PHE A 152 3.19 -0.54 -22.73
N LEU A 153 2.86 -0.42 -21.44
CA LEU A 153 1.52 -0.76 -20.94
C LEU A 153 0.45 0.22 -21.44
N ASN A 154 0.73 1.53 -21.37
CA ASN A 154 -0.21 2.55 -21.86
C ASN A 154 -0.51 2.44 -23.36
N ALA A 155 0.47 2.05 -24.18
CA ALA A 155 0.30 1.83 -25.62
C ALA A 155 -0.68 0.69 -25.94
N GLN A 156 -0.93 -0.20 -24.97
CA GLN A 156 -1.90 -1.29 -25.07
C GLN A 156 -3.27 -0.93 -24.50
N GLY A 157 -3.47 0.33 -24.08
CA GLY A 157 -4.71 0.79 -23.45
C GLY A 157 -4.81 0.53 -21.96
N ILE A 158 -3.72 0.09 -21.30
CA ILE A 158 -3.69 -0.15 -19.86
C ILE A 158 -3.42 1.17 -19.14
N THR A 159 -4.38 1.61 -18.31
CA THR A 159 -4.14 2.68 -17.34
C THR A 159 -3.35 2.11 -16.17
N VAL A 160 -2.30 2.82 -15.77
CA VAL A 160 -1.42 2.38 -14.67
C VAL A 160 -1.43 3.41 -13.55
N TRP A 161 -1.59 2.95 -12.32
CA TRP A 161 -1.22 3.71 -11.12
C TRP A 161 0.12 3.20 -10.61
N LEU A 162 1.16 4.01 -10.70
CA LEU A 162 2.52 3.63 -10.31
C LEU A 162 2.79 4.02 -8.86
N ARG A 163 2.90 3.01 -8.00
CA ARG A 163 3.21 3.11 -6.57
C ARG A 163 4.69 2.85 -6.32
N PHE A 164 5.54 3.86 -6.55
CA PHE A 164 6.99 3.70 -6.41
C PHE A 164 7.43 3.71 -4.94
N ALA A 165 8.20 2.68 -4.53
CA ALA A 165 8.79 2.55 -3.19
C ALA A 165 7.78 2.79 -2.06
N HIS A 166 6.69 2.01 -2.06
CA HIS A 166 5.60 2.11 -1.08
C HIS A 166 6.09 1.93 0.37
N GLU A 167 5.34 2.47 1.32
CA GLU A 167 5.64 2.37 2.76
C GLU A 167 7.05 2.82 3.12
N MET A 168 7.58 3.78 2.36
CA MET A 168 8.89 4.40 2.55
C MET A 168 9.12 4.96 3.96
N ASN A 169 8.04 5.22 4.70
CA ASN A 169 8.14 5.66 6.08
C ASN A 169 8.47 4.51 7.06
N GLY A 170 8.15 3.26 6.75
CA GLY A 170 8.41 2.07 7.59
C GLY A 170 9.90 1.66 7.69
N ASP A 171 10.21 0.75 8.62
CA ASP A 171 11.58 0.23 8.87
C ASP A 171 11.84 -1.19 8.34
N TRP A 172 10.84 -1.82 7.72
CA TRP A 172 10.90 -3.19 7.20
C TRP A 172 11.44 -3.32 5.78
N TYR A 173 11.49 -2.23 5.01
CA TYR A 173 12.04 -2.22 3.66
C TYR A 173 13.41 -1.53 3.58
N VAL A 174 14.30 -2.02 2.70
CA VAL A 174 15.64 -1.45 2.49
C VAL A 174 15.63 -0.01 1.95
N TRP A 175 14.51 0.43 1.39
CA TRP A 175 14.26 1.81 0.96
C TRP A 175 13.59 2.68 2.03
N GLY A 176 13.14 2.07 3.13
CA GLY A 176 12.46 2.75 4.24
C GLY A 176 13.39 3.65 5.04
N GLN A 177 12.81 4.55 5.85
CA GLN A 177 13.55 5.46 6.75
C GLN A 177 14.57 6.41 6.08
N LYS A 178 14.41 6.67 4.77
CA LYS A 178 15.33 7.51 3.96
C LYS A 178 14.61 8.69 3.26
N PRO A 179 14.06 9.68 3.99
CA PRO A 179 13.15 10.68 3.41
C PRO A 179 13.78 11.53 2.31
N ALA A 180 14.98 12.07 2.52
CA ALA A 180 15.65 12.91 1.52
C ALA A 180 15.96 12.15 0.22
N LEU A 181 16.48 10.91 0.35
CA LEU A 181 16.78 10.07 -0.80
C LEU A 181 15.50 9.60 -1.50
N PHE A 182 14.44 9.29 -0.75
CA PHE A 182 13.13 8.97 -1.32
C PHE A 182 12.61 10.12 -2.18
N LEU A 183 12.64 11.37 -1.68
CA LEU A 183 12.19 12.54 -2.43
C LEU A 183 12.99 12.77 -3.70
N GLU A 184 14.32 12.60 -3.64
CA GLU A 184 15.20 12.67 -4.81
C GLU A 184 14.78 11.64 -5.87
N LYS A 185 14.59 10.37 -5.48
CA LYS A 185 14.24 9.29 -6.40
C LYS A 185 12.80 9.39 -6.90
N TRP A 186 11.87 9.86 -6.07
CA TRP A 186 10.49 10.14 -6.48
C TRP A 186 10.46 11.17 -7.60
N ALA A 187 11.15 12.30 -7.44
CA ALA A 187 11.22 13.34 -8.47
C ALA A 187 11.86 12.81 -9.77
N LEU A 188 12.91 11.99 -9.65
CA LEU A 188 13.59 11.36 -10.79
C LEU A 188 12.65 10.43 -11.58
N VAL A 189 11.95 9.52 -10.91
CA VAL A 189 11.01 8.58 -11.54
C VAL A 189 9.81 9.34 -12.11
N THR A 190 9.23 10.27 -11.35
CA THR A 190 8.08 11.08 -11.79
C THR A 190 8.41 11.86 -13.06
N LYS A 191 9.59 12.48 -13.14
CA LYS A 191 10.03 13.20 -14.35
C LYS A 191 10.12 12.28 -15.56
N ALA A 192 10.68 11.09 -15.40
CA ALA A 192 10.79 10.13 -16.50
C ALA A 192 9.40 9.63 -16.95
N VAL A 193 8.54 9.26 -16.01
CA VAL A 193 7.18 8.77 -16.28
C VAL A 193 6.34 9.83 -16.98
N ARG A 194 6.32 11.08 -16.49
CA ARG A 194 5.56 12.16 -17.14
C ARG A 194 6.05 12.49 -18.54
N SER A 195 7.34 12.30 -18.82
CA SER A 195 7.92 12.52 -20.15
C SER A 195 7.53 11.44 -21.16
N MET A 196 7.47 10.17 -20.74
CA MET A 196 7.34 9.02 -21.67
C MET A 196 5.98 8.31 -21.60
N ALA A 197 5.34 8.33 -20.44
CA ALA A 197 4.11 7.61 -20.10
C ALA A 197 3.11 8.53 -19.38
N PRO A 198 2.64 9.63 -20.00
CA PRO A 198 1.79 10.64 -19.35
C PRO A 198 0.39 10.13 -18.94
N LYS A 199 0.00 8.90 -19.32
CA LYS A 199 -1.23 8.24 -18.86
C LYS A 199 -1.04 7.42 -17.58
N THR A 200 0.19 7.31 -17.09
CA THR A 200 0.48 6.67 -15.81
C THR A 200 0.41 7.71 -14.70
N LEU A 201 -0.39 7.41 -13.68
CA LEU A 201 -0.55 8.26 -12.50
C LEU A 201 0.45 7.88 -11.41
N MET A 202 1.13 8.85 -10.83
CA MET A 202 2.03 8.67 -9.69
C MET A 202 1.22 8.59 -8.38
N LEU A 203 1.28 7.43 -7.74
CA LEU A 203 0.51 7.08 -6.54
C LEU A 203 1.40 7.12 -5.29
N TRP A 204 1.30 8.16 -4.46
CA TRP A 204 2.10 8.28 -3.24
C TRP A 204 1.44 7.53 -2.09
N ALA A 205 2.15 6.52 -1.55
CA ALA A 205 1.59 5.57 -0.60
C ALA A 205 2.48 5.32 0.62
N PRO A 206 2.47 6.23 1.60
CA PRO A 206 2.99 5.94 2.93
C PRO A 206 2.14 4.88 3.63
N ASN A 207 2.75 4.21 4.61
CA ASN A 207 2.00 3.49 5.63
C ASN A 207 1.21 4.50 6.48
N SER A 208 -0.09 4.24 6.75
CA SER A 208 -0.95 5.19 7.47
C SER A 208 -0.57 5.40 8.95
N GLY A 209 0.36 4.61 9.50
CA GLY A 209 0.88 4.83 10.83
C GLY A 209 2.27 4.23 11.01
N PHE A 210 3.21 5.09 11.38
CA PHE A 210 4.52 4.72 11.91
C PHE A 210 5.08 6.00 12.54
N GLY A 211 5.74 5.91 13.70
CA GLY A 211 6.11 7.10 14.49
C GLY A 211 4.97 7.68 15.35
N ASP A 212 5.34 8.47 16.37
CA ASP A 212 4.39 8.98 17.38
C ASP A 212 3.38 10.00 16.83
N THR A 213 3.69 10.62 15.69
CA THR A 213 2.89 11.65 15.03
C THR A 213 3.11 11.62 13.52
N PRO A 214 2.21 12.20 12.71
CA PRO A 214 2.43 12.42 11.27
C PRO A 214 3.79 13.05 10.92
N ASP A 215 4.31 13.90 11.81
CA ASP A 215 5.57 14.64 11.66
C ASP A 215 6.80 13.97 12.31
N ALA A 216 6.62 12.79 12.91
CA ALA A 216 7.68 12.10 13.61
C ALA A 216 8.92 11.90 12.72
N LEU A 217 10.10 12.14 13.29
CA LEU A 217 11.37 11.97 12.59
C LEU A 217 11.57 10.52 12.12
N LEU A 218 11.14 9.57 12.94
CA LEU A 218 11.12 8.16 12.60
C LEU A 218 9.67 7.77 12.36
N GLY A 219 9.35 7.53 11.09
CA GLY A 219 8.10 6.94 10.65
C GLY A 219 6.96 7.88 10.31
N GLY A 220 7.04 9.15 10.71
CA GLY A 220 6.12 10.16 10.23
C GLY A 220 6.19 10.26 8.71
N TYR A 221 5.04 10.37 8.06
CA TYR A 221 4.94 10.37 6.60
C TYR A 221 5.12 11.77 5.99
N THR A 222 5.00 12.87 6.76
CA THR A 222 5.09 14.23 6.19
C THR A 222 6.47 14.53 5.58
N LYS A 223 7.53 13.92 6.11
CA LYS A 223 8.90 14.02 5.58
C LYS A 223 9.10 13.35 4.22
N TYR A 224 8.16 12.48 3.83
CA TYR A 224 8.16 11.77 2.55
C TYR A 224 7.21 12.41 1.54
N TRP A 225 6.53 13.49 1.90
CA TRP A 225 5.59 14.16 1.00
C TRP A 225 6.33 14.86 -0.15
N PRO A 226 6.14 14.44 -1.42
CA PRO A 226 6.86 15.02 -2.56
C PRO A 226 6.36 16.40 -2.99
N GLY A 227 5.23 16.85 -2.43
CA GLY A 227 4.51 18.02 -2.91
C GLY A 227 3.41 17.66 -3.90
N GLY A 228 2.34 18.44 -3.86
CA GLY A 228 1.11 18.12 -4.59
C GLY A 228 1.23 18.13 -6.11
N GLU A 229 2.25 18.78 -6.66
CA GLU A 229 2.52 18.81 -8.10
C GLU A 229 3.17 17.54 -8.61
N LEU A 230 3.82 16.74 -7.77
CA LEU A 230 4.51 15.49 -8.13
C LEU A 230 3.69 14.24 -7.77
N VAL A 231 2.46 14.42 -7.30
CA VAL A 231 1.58 13.35 -6.84
C VAL A 231 0.21 13.51 -7.47
N ASP A 232 -0.16 12.53 -8.30
CA ASP A 232 -1.46 12.53 -8.97
C ASP A 232 -2.53 11.94 -8.05
N MET A 233 -2.16 11.00 -7.16
CA MET A 233 -3.08 10.35 -6.23
C MET A 233 -2.41 10.08 -4.89
N ILE A 234 -3.16 10.26 -3.79
CA ILE A 234 -2.68 10.04 -2.42
C ILE A 234 -3.30 8.78 -1.83
N VAL A 235 -2.52 8.09 -0.99
CA VAL A 235 -2.92 6.82 -0.39
C VAL A 235 -2.64 6.77 1.10
N ALA A 236 -3.64 6.32 1.84
CA ALA A 236 -3.42 5.68 3.14
C ALA A 236 -3.34 4.16 2.89
N LEU A 237 -2.25 3.51 3.30
CA LEU A 237 -2.18 2.06 3.34
C LEU A 237 -2.64 1.60 4.72
N HIS A 238 -3.72 0.82 4.82
CA HIS A 238 -4.37 0.52 6.08
C HIS A 238 -4.70 -0.97 6.22
N VAL A 239 -3.94 -1.68 7.04
CA VAL A 239 -4.21 -3.08 7.38
C VAL A 239 -4.62 -3.16 8.84
N LEU A 240 -5.79 -3.72 9.12
CA LEU A 240 -6.27 -3.90 10.48
C LEU A 240 -5.65 -5.16 11.11
N MET A 241 -4.85 -4.97 12.17
CA MET A 241 -4.22 -6.04 12.98
C MET A 241 -4.06 -5.59 14.45
N ASP A 242 -4.81 -6.11 15.43
CA ASP A 242 -4.58 -5.69 16.83
C ASP A 242 -3.29 -6.31 17.37
N LEU A 243 -2.46 -5.57 18.11
CA LEU A 243 -1.25 -5.99 18.86
C LEU A 243 -1.35 -5.54 20.32
N GLY A 244 -2.28 -6.07 21.11
CA GLY A 244 -2.08 -6.21 22.57
C GLY A 244 -1.94 -4.88 23.31
N GLY A 245 -2.78 -3.90 22.98
CA GLY A 245 -2.66 -2.53 23.50
C GLY A 245 -2.03 -1.55 22.50
N PHE A 246 -1.47 -2.08 21.42
CA PHE A 246 -1.13 -1.39 20.19
C PHE A 246 -2.10 -1.88 19.11
N ARG A 247 -3.24 -1.22 18.91
CA ARG A 247 -4.10 -1.58 17.79
C ARG A 247 -3.37 -1.17 16.52
N ILE A 248 -3.09 -2.06 15.55
CA ILE A 248 -2.83 -1.62 14.18
C ILE A 248 -4.20 -1.24 13.59
N VAL A 249 -4.71 -0.14 14.12
CA VAL A 249 -5.38 0.90 13.37
C VAL A 249 -4.22 1.82 13.04
N PHE A 250 -3.82 1.92 11.79
CA PHE A 250 -2.78 2.88 11.43
C PHE A 250 -3.39 4.31 11.41
N LEU A 251 -3.70 4.82 12.60
CA LEU A 251 -3.93 6.21 13.00
C LEU A 251 -3.40 6.43 14.43
N PRO A 252 -2.93 7.64 14.78
CA PRO A 252 -2.16 7.91 15.99
C PRO A 252 -3.00 8.07 17.28
N LEU A 253 -4.22 7.53 17.35
CA LEU A 253 -5.18 7.89 18.41
C LEU A 253 -5.88 6.71 19.09
N TRP A 254 -5.14 5.70 19.58
CA TRP A 254 -5.55 4.98 20.79
C TRP A 254 -4.42 4.13 21.38
N ARG A 255 -3.61 4.70 22.28
CA ARG A 255 -2.93 3.91 23.31
C ARG A 255 -4.03 3.42 24.26
N SER A 256 -4.34 2.13 24.27
CA SER A 256 -5.15 1.58 25.36
C SER A 256 -4.32 1.69 26.63
N ALA A 257 -4.75 2.51 27.59
CA ALA A 257 -4.05 2.78 28.84
C ALA A 257 -3.93 1.56 29.79
N THR A 258 -4.23 0.34 29.31
CA THR A 258 -4.43 -0.84 30.15
C THR A 258 -3.48 -2.01 29.89
N LEU A 259 -2.55 -1.93 28.93
CA LEU A 259 -1.59 -3.01 28.69
C LEU A 259 -0.15 -2.47 28.46
N PRO A 260 0.84 -2.89 29.27
CA PRO A 260 2.24 -2.51 29.09
C PRO A 260 2.84 -3.31 27.92
N ASP A 261 3.51 -2.63 26.98
CA ASP A 261 4.48 -3.14 25.99
C ASP A 261 4.19 -4.51 25.33
N SER A 262 2.92 -4.90 25.19
CA SER A 262 2.58 -6.21 24.65
C SER A 262 2.34 -6.08 23.15
N HIS A 263 3.25 -6.61 22.34
CA HIS A 263 3.07 -6.74 20.88
C HIS A 263 2.13 -7.91 20.53
N GLU A 264 1.13 -8.18 21.38
CA GLU A 264 0.40 -9.44 21.36
C GLU A 264 -0.80 -9.35 20.43
N ARG A 265 -0.78 -10.08 19.31
CA ARG A 265 -1.87 -9.97 18.33
C ARG A 265 -3.24 -10.31 18.93
N ALA A 266 -4.30 -9.61 18.52
CA ALA A 266 -5.67 -9.93 18.93
C ALA A 266 -6.72 -9.86 17.81
N ASN A 267 -7.74 -10.71 17.90
CA ASN A 267 -8.88 -10.76 17.00
C ASN A 267 -10.05 -9.97 17.61
N VAL A 268 -10.12 -8.68 17.30
CA VAL A 268 -11.15 -7.75 17.78
C VAL A 268 -11.84 -7.05 16.62
N LEU A 269 -13.06 -6.58 16.84
CA LEU A 269 -13.78 -5.77 15.85
C LEU A 269 -13.13 -4.37 15.72
N PRO A 270 -13.13 -3.78 14.50
CA PRO A 270 -12.89 -2.36 14.35
C PRO A 270 -13.92 -1.56 15.15
N THR A 271 -13.53 -0.36 15.59
CA THR A 271 -14.48 0.64 16.08
C THR A 271 -15.40 1.10 14.95
N PRO A 272 -16.63 1.58 15.22
CA PRO A 272 -17.64 1.80 14.18
C PRO A 272 -17.26 2.75 13.03
N THR A 273 -16.39 3.73 13.25
CA THR A 273 -15.98 4.76 12.28
C THR A 273 -14.49 4.72 11.95
N GLU A 274 -13.79 3.68 12.37
CA GLU A 274 -12.33 3.59 12.32
C GLU A 274 -11.72 3.89 10.95
N ALA A 275 -12.26 3.27 9.90
CA ALA A 275 -11.80 3.50 8.54
C ALA A 275 -12.11 4.93 8.07
N GLU A 276 -13.31 5.43 8.40
CA GLU A 276 -13.76 6.75 7.98
C GLU A 276 -12.90 7.85 8.61
N ASP A 277 -12.66 7.76 9.92
CA ASP A 277 -11.83 8.70 10.66
C ASP A 277 -10.37 8.69 10.16
N THR A 278 -9.85 7.49 9.83
CA THR A 278 -8.52 7.32 9.22
C THR A 278 -8.38 8.05 7.91
N ILE A 279 -9.31 7.81 7.00
CA ILE A 279 -9.25 8.37 5.66
C ILE A 279 -9.47 9.88 5.72
N LYS A 280 -10.43 10.36 6.54
CA LYS A 280 -10.66 11.79 6.75
C LYS A 280 -9.42 12.52 7.24
N GLU A 281 -8.72 11.96 8.21
CA GLU A 281 -7.51 12.60 8.73
C GLU A 281 -6.42 12.67 7.66
N PHE A 282 -6.24 11.60 6.89
CA PHE A 282 -5.27 11.59 5.80
C PHE A 282 -5.61 12.61 4.69
N VAL A 283 -6.89 12.71 4.34
CA VAL A 283 -7.41 13.72 3.40
C VAL A 283 -7.24 15.13 3.96
N ARG A 284 -7.47 15.35 5.24
CA ARG A 284 -7.24 16.65 5.90
C ARG A 284 -5.77 17.09 5.79
N LEU A 285 -4.83 16.15 5.84
CA LEU A 285 -3.39 16.43 5.81
C LEU A 285 -2.83 16.61 4.39
N PHE A 286 -3.24 15.79 3.41
CA PHE A 286 -2.64 15.76 2.07
C PHE A 286 -3.62 15.96 0.91
N GLY A 287 -4.92 15.97 1.19
CA GLY A 287 -5.93 16.35 0.22
C GLY A 287 -5.66 17.76 -0.29
N SER A 288 -6.12 18.05 -1.50
CA SER A 288 -6.10 19.42 -1.98
C SER A 288 -7.20 20.24 -1.32
N LYS A 289 -6.99 21.55 -1.20
CA LYS A 289 -8.00 22.47 -0.64
C LYS A 289 -9.33 22.46 -1.42
N ASN A 290 -9.28 22.07 -2.69
CA ASN A 290 -10.43 22.01 -3.59
C ASN A 290 -10.97 20.58 -3.78
N HIS A 291 -10.46 19.59 -3.04
CA HIS A 291 -10.87 18.19 -3.15
C HIS A 291 -10.73 17.60 -4.57
N ASP A 292 -9.81 18.15 -5.37
CA ASP A 292 -9.56 17.77 -6.77
C ASP A 292 -8.57 16.59 -6.93
N ARG A 293 -7.89 16.19 -5.85
CA ARG A 293 -6.98 15.04 -5.86
C ARG A 293 -7.72 13.77 -5.43
N PRO A 294 -7.83 12.74 -6.30
CA PRO A 294 -8.37 11.45 -5.91
C PRO A 294 -7.56 10.80 -4.78
N VAL A 295 -8.29 10.17 -3.86
CA VAL A 295 -7.76 9.37 -2.76
C VAL A 295 -8.06 7.91 -3.04
N VAL A 296 -7.09 7.05 -2.82
CA VAL A 296 -7.24 5.60 -2.98
C VAL A 296 -6.61 4.88 -1.81
N LEU A 297 -7.21 3.79 -1.34
CA LEU A 297 -6.51 2.84 -0.47
C LEU A 297 -5.83 1.81 -1.35
N ALA A 298 -4.55 2.01 -1.67
CA ALA A 298 -3.78 1.10 -2.55
C ALA A 298 -3.63 -0.30 -1.97
N GLU A 299 -3.80 -0.43 -0.66
CA GLU A 299 -3.78 -1.71 0.03
C GLU A 299 -4.52 -1.56 1.35
N THR A 300 -5.53 -2.41 1.54
CA THR A 300 -6.24 -2.53 2.81
C THR A 300 -6.77 -3.93 3.02
N ALA A 301 -6.83 -4.37 4.27
CA ALA A 301 -7.53 -5.59 4.64
C ALA A 301 -7.77 -5.60 6.15
N ALA A 302 -8.53 -6.59 6.61
CA ALA A 302 -8.54 -6.97 8.01
C ALA A 302 -8.05 -8.41 8.14
N SER A 303 -7.05 -8.62 9.00
CA SER A 303 -6.49 -9.94 9.21
C SER A 303 -7.32 -10.76 10.19
N TYR A 304 -7.25 -12.08 10.08
CA TYR A 304 -7.56 -12.97 11.19
C TYR A 304 -6.32 -13.72 11.59
N THR A 305 -5.82 -13.43 12.79
CA THR A 305 -4.54 -13.94 13.26
C THR A 305 -4.71 -15.31 13.91
N ARG A 306 -3.80 -16.22 13.56
CA ARG A 306 -3.58 -17.50 14.23
C ARG A 306 -2.10 -17.70 14.52
N SER A 307 -1.75 -18.42 15.58
CA SER A 307 -0.42 -19.03 15.68
C SER A 307 -0.19 -20.01 14.52
N LEU A 308 1.07 -20.38 14.28
CA LEU A 308 1.43 -21.30 13.19
C LEU A 308 0.84 -22.71 13.38
N ASP A 309 0.48 -23.11 14.61
CA ASP A 309 -0.26 -24.34 14.92
C ASP A 309 -1.80 -24.18 14.76
N GLY A 310 -2.27 -23.03 14.27
CA GLY A 310 -3.66 -22.77 13.89
C GLY A 310 -4.56 -22.24 15.00
N LYS A 311 -4.05 -22.04 16.23
CA LYS A 311 -4.85 -21.48 17.32
C LYS A 311 -5.12 -19.99 17.07
N PRO A 312 -6.38 -19.53 17.16
CA PRO A 312 -6.68 -18.11 17.07
C PRO A 312 -5.89 -17.30 18.09
N ALA A 313 -5.47 -16.09 17.69
CA ALA A 313 -5.02 -15.09 18.64
C ALA A 313 -6.13 -14.74 19.64
N PRO A 314 -5.78 -14.25 20.86
CA PRO A 314 -6.75 -13.76 21.84
C PRO A 314 -7.74 -12.75 21.26
N GLY A 315 -8.94 -12.63 21.83
CA GLY A 315 -9.96 -11.70 21.35
C GLY A 315 -11.35 -12.32 21.35
N THR A 316 -12.37 -11.48 21.15
CA THR A 316 -13.79 -11.90 21.19
C THR A 316 -14.43 -11.98 19.82
N ALA A 317 -13.76 -11.51 18.77
CA ALA A 317 -14.33 -11.44 17.43
C ALA A 317 -13.89 -12.61 16.56
N ASN A 318 -14.82 -13.10 15.74
CA ASN A 318 -14.53 -14.14 14.74
C ASN A 318 -14.08 -13.51 13.41
N GLU A 319 -13.42 -14.30 12.57
CA GLU A 319 -12.89 -13.88 11.27
C GLU A 319 -13.92 -13.19 10.38
N ARG A 320 -15.14 -13.73 10.35
CA ARG A 320 -16.22 -13.20 9.49
C ARG A 320 -16.58 -11.78 9.92
N ASP A 321 -16.81 -11.56 11.21
CA ASP A 321 -17.32 -10.28 11.70
C ASP A 321 -16.25 -9.18 11.62
N ILE A 322 -14.97 -9.50 11.88
CA ILE A 322 -13.85 -8.57 11.71
C ILE A 322 -13.77 -8.08 10.26
N LYS A 323 -13.69 -9.03 9.31
CA LYS A 323 -13.50 -8.73 7.89
C LYS A 323 -14.70 -8.02 7.28
N LEU A 324 -15.92 -8.44 7.62
CA LEU A 324 -17.13 -7.78 7.12
C LEU A 324 -17.36 -6.41 7.74
N ALA A 325 -17.03 -6.20 9.03
CA ALA A 325 -17.14 -4.89 9.65
C ALA A 325 -16.20 -3.89 8.97
N TRP A 326 -14.94 -4.29 8.74
CA TRP A 326 -13.96 -3.47 8.04
C TRP A 326 -14.37 -3.15 6.60
N LEU A 327 -14.69 -4.17 5.80
CA LEU A 327 -15.13 -3.98 4.42
C LEU A 327 -16.38 -3.09 4.34
N ASN A 328 -17.35 -3.27 5.25
CA ASN A 328 -18.57 -2.49 5.27
C ASN A 328 -18.31 -1.00 5.54
N GLN A 329 -17.37 -0.65 6.43
CA GLN A 329 -17.00 0.76 6.64
C GLN A 329 -16.42 1.37 5.35
N LEU A 330 -15.45 0.67 4.73
CA LEU A 330 -14.73 1.13 3.54
C LEU A 330 -15.62 1.45 2.35
N VAL A 331 -16.70 0.70 2.15
CA VAL A 331 -17.58 0.87 0.97
C VAL A 331 -18.98 1.37 1.33
N SER A 332 -19.16 1.89 2.55
CA SER A 332 -20.46 2.41 3.00
C SER A 332 -20.88 3.67 2.26
N ARG A 333 -22.19 3.96 2.25
CA ARG A 333 -22.71 5.26 1.80
C ARG A 333 -22.19 6.41 2.67
N SER A 334 -22.03 6.17 3.98
CA SER A 334 -21.43 7.15 4.91
C SER A 334 -20.03 7.54 4.46
N MET A 335 -19.17 6.55 4.19
CA MET A 335 -17.82 6.78 3.67
C MET A 335 -17.85 7.61 2.38
N ALA A 336 -18.66 7.22 1.40
CA ALA A 336 -18.73 7.92 0.11
C ALA A 336 -19.21 9.38 0.25
N GLN A 337 -20.08 9.67 1.22
CA GLN A 337 -20.56 11.03 1.51
C GLN A 337 -19.53 11.83 2.32
N ALA A 338 -18.86 11.17 3.27
CA ALA A 338 -17.97 11.82 4.21
C ALA A 338 -16.57 12.06 3.64
N VAL A 339 -16.15 11.28 2.64
CA VAL A 339 -14.90 11.43 1.90
C VAL A 339 -15.14 11.30 0.38
N PRO A 340 -15.71 12.33 -0.27
CA PRO A 340 -16.00 12.31 -1.70
C PRO A 340 -14.78 12.05 -2.61
N GLU A 341 -13.57 12.31 -2.12
CA GLU A 341 -12.31 12.10 -2.84
C GLU A 341 -11.89 10.63 -2.87
N LEU A 342 -12.42 9.78 -1.98
CA LEU A 342 -12.12 8.36 -1.99
C LEU A 342 -12.73 7.70 -3.23
N LYS A 343 -11.88 7.33 -4.19
CA LYS A 343 -12.31 6.75 -5.48
C LYS A 343 -12.18 5.25 -5.54
N ALA A 344 -11.22 4.66 -4.82
CA ALA A 344 -11.02 3.22 -4.84
C ALA A 344 -10.45 2.67 -3.53
N VAL A 345 -10.77 1.41 -3.25
CA VAL A 345 -10.16 0.59 -2.20
C VAL A 345 -9.65 -0.71 -2.80
N ILE A 346 -8.41 -1.09 -2.51
CA ILE A 346 -7.76 -2.28 -3.03
C ILE A 346 -7.55 -3.25 -1.87
N TRP A 347 -8.29 -4.37 -1.89
CA TRP A 347 -8.23 -5.35 -0.82
C TRP A 347 -7.01 -6.26 -0.94
N PHE A 348 -6.25 -6.43 0.14
CA PHE A 348 -5.11 -7.35 0.20
C PHE A 348 -5.60 -8.80 0.31
N GLU A 349 -5.68 -9.50 -0.82
CA GLU A 349 -6.31 -10.82 -0.94
C GLU A 349 -5.28 -11.95 -0.78
N VAL A 350 -4.52 -11.90 0.32
CA VAL A 350 -3.36 -12.77 0.57
C VAL A 350 -3.49 -13.47 1.92
N MET A 351 -2.91 -14.68 2.03
CA MET A 351 -2.60 -15.31 3.30
C MET A 351 -1.09 -15.44 3.40
N LYS A 352 -0.51 -15.00 4.52
CA LYS A 352 0.94 -15.06 4.71
C LYS A 352 1.31 -15.32 6.16
N ASN A 353 2.53 -15.76 6.37
CA ASN A 353 3.11 -15.87 7.70
C ASN A 353 4.04 -14.68 7.91
N GLU A 354 3.75 -13.83 8.89
CA GLU A 354 4.51 -12.61 9.13
C GLU A 354 4.60 -12.27 10.63
N ASN A 355 5.66 -11.54 10.99
CA ASN A 355 5.75 -10.76 12.22
C ASN A 355 5.04 -9.41 12.04
N ALA A 356 4.75 -8.68 13.12
CA ALA A 356 3.99 -7.44 13.02
C ALA A 356 4.87 -6.21 12.88
N ALA A 357 5.96 -6.20 13.64
CA ALA A 357 7.08 -5.28 13.54
C ALA A 357 8.26 -5.87 14.32
N GLY A 358 9.49 -5.49 13.97
CA GLY A 358 10.70 -5.88 14.69
C GLY A 358 10.81 -7.38 14.96
N ASN A 359 11.20 -7.75 16.19
CA ASN A 359 11.44 -9.15 16.58
C ASN A 359 10.20 -9.86 17.15
N THR A 360 9.00 -9.49 16.71
CA THR A 360 7.77 -10.15 17.16
C THR A 360 7.63 -11.56 16.58
N PRO A 361 6.96 -12.51 17.28
CA PRO A 361 6.76 -13.85 16.77
C PRO A 361 5.97 -13.85 15.45
N VAL A 362 6.41 -14.68 14.50
CA VAL A 362 5.67 -14.91 13.25
C VAL A 362 4.33 -15.58 13.57
N LYS A 363 3.25 -15.04 13.00
CA LYS A 363 1.90 -15.62 13.05
C LYS A 363 1.40 -15.87 11.63
N SER A 364 0.34 -16.66 11.52
CA SER A 364 -0.40 -16.85 10.28
C SER A 364 -1.51 -15.81 10.19
N GLU A 365 -1.47 -15.01 9.13
CA GLU A 365 -2.39 -13.91 8.87
C GLU A 365 -3.20 -14.23 7.62
N ASP A 366 -4.50 -14.36 7.78
CA ASP A 366 -5.42 -14.53 6.65
C ASP A 366 -6.13 -13.21 6.38
N PHE A 367 -5.75 -12.51 5.31
CA PHE A 367 -6.40 -11.28 4.87
C PHE A 367 -7.50 -11.52 3.84
N ARG A 368 -7.60 -12.74 3.30
CA ARG A 368 -8.51 -13.06 2.21
C ARG A 368 -9.95 -12.89 2.63
N ILE A 369 -10.76 -12.28 1.77
CA ILE A 369 -12.19 -12.10 2.02
C ILE A 369 -13.03 -12.83 0.97
N VAL A 370 -12.62 -12.80 -0.30
CA VAL A 370 -13.34 -13.42 -1.41
C VAL A 370 -12.92 -14.87 -1.59
N THR A 371 -11.62 -15.12 -1.49
CA THR A 371 -10.98 -16.42 -1.69
C THR A 371 -10.90 -17.24 -0.40
N SER A 372 -11.35 -16.66 0.73
CA SER A 372 -11.37 -17.32 2.04
C SER A 372 -12.07 -18.68 1.99
N PRO A 373 -11.55 -19.71 2.69
CA PRO A 373 -12.22 -21.00 2.84
C PRO A 373 -13.44 -20.93 3.77
N VAL A 374 -13.60 -19.84 4.53
CA VAL A 374 -14.76 -19.63 5.41
C VAL A 374 -15.98 -19.26 4.56
N LYS A 375 -16.76 -20.27 4.16
CA LYS A 375 -17.89 -20.10 3.21
C LYS A 375 -18.88 -18.97 3.60
N PRO A 376 -19.33 -18.84 4.86
CA PRO A 376 -20.25 -17.76 5.23
C PRO A 376 -19.64 -16.37 5.04
N LEU A 377 -18.34 -16.20 5.32
CA LEU A 377 -17.62 -14.95 5.07
C LEU A 377 -17.60 -14.62 3.58
N ALA A 378 -17.14 -15.55 2.73
CA ALA A 378 -17.05 -15.31 1.29
C ALA A 378 -18.42 -15.00 0.66
N GLN A 379 -19.48 -15.69 1.10
CA GLN A 379 -20.85 -15.45 0.65
C GLN A 379 -21.36 -14.06 1.04
N ASP A 380 -21.13 -13.63 2.27
CA ASP A 380 -21.61 -12.33 2.74
C ASP A 380 -20.78 -11.17 2.18
N ALA A 381 -19.47 -11.38 1.98
CA ALA A 381 -18.62 -10.44 1.25
C ALA A 381 -19.10 -10.27 -0.20
N HIS A 382 -19.43 -11.38 -0.89
CA HIS A 382 -20.02 -11.32 -2.23
C HIS A 382 -21.33 -10.53 -2.23
N LYS A 383 -22.24 -10.77 -1.27
CA LYS A 383 -23.50 -10.00 -1.17
C LYS A 383 -23.23 -8.51 -0.97
N LEU A 384 -22.27 -8.16 -0.10
CA LEU A 384 -21.92 -6.77 0.20
C LEU A 384 -21.34 -6.08 -1.04
N LEU A 385 -20.41 -6.73 -1.73
CA LEU A 385 -19.75 -6.23 -2.94
C LEU A 385 -20.69 -6.18 -4.16
N SER A 386 -21.73 -7.01 -4.18
CA SER A 386 -22.73 -7.04 -5.25
C SER A 386 -23.83 -5.98 -5.08
N ARG A 387 -23.84 -5.23 -3.97
CA ARG A 387 -24.75 -4.08 -3.78
C ARG A 387 -24.33 -2.96 -4.72
N ARG A 388 -24.79 -3.03 -5.97
CA ARG A 388 -24.69 -1.90 -6.88
C ARG A 388 -25.49 -0.74 -6.28
N ALA A 389 -24.95 0.48 -6.40
CA ALA A 389 -25.74 1.67 -6.12
C ALA A 389 -27.02 1.57 -6.95
N SER A 390 -28.18 1.47 -6.29
CA SER A 390 -29.46 1.73 -6.92
C SER A 390 -29.37 3.14 -7.49
N GLN A 391 -29.43 3.26 -8.82
CA GLN A 391 -29.42 4.53 -9.53
C GLN A 391 -30.46 5.51 -8.97
#